data_AF-A0A974CF27-F1
#
_entry.id   AF-A0A974CF27-F1
#
_cell.length_a   1.000
_cell.length_b   1.000
_cell.length_c   1.000
_cell.angle_alpha   90.00
_cell.angle_beta   90.00
_cell.angle_gamma   90.00
#
_symmetry.space_group_name_H-M   'P 1'
#
loop_
_entity.id
_entity.type
_entity.pdbx_description
1 polymer ?
#
loop_
_entity_poly.entity_id
_entity_poly.type
_entity_poly.pdbx_seq_one_letter_code
_entity_poly.pdbx_strand_id
1 'polypeptide(L)'
;KHALNSLVARLSSSSAQSSALSEDTNVCVINTIHEVISGNLEAAKRLRESQGIERLVLINKGGGRSEREIRAAGFCLQSIWGYKELRRPLEKDGWKKSDFQVSTAATSSVQGYDDSTLPLIDRNLKNEKKSVNADIPLNDFIA
;
A
#
# COMPACT_ATOMS: atom_id res chain seq x y z
N LYS A 1 4.00 -17.59 26.91
CA LYS A 1 4.55 -17.80 25.54
C LYS A 1 3.52 -18.31 24.51
N HIS A 2 2.21 -18.40 24.82
CA HIS A 2 1.18 -19.06 23.97
C HIS A 2 0.23 -18.15 23.18
N ALA A 3 0.16 -16.85 23.49
CA ALA A 3 -0.85 -15.96 22.91
C ALA A 3 -0.79 -15.86 21.37
N LEU A 4 0.41 -15.77 20.79
CA LEU A 4 0.59 -15.62 19.34
C LEU A 4 0.05 -16.82 18.56
N ASN A 5 0.29 -18.05 19.03
CA ASN A 5 -0.22 -19.26 18.39
C ASN A 5 -1.75 -19.33 18.49
N SER A 6 -2.33 -18.91 19.61
CA SER A 6 -3.79 -18.84 19.76
C SER A 6 -4.40 -17.80 18.84
N LEU A 7 -3.75 -16.65 18.65
CA LEU A 7 -4.21 -15.60 17.72
C LEU A 7 -4.15 -16.09 16.27
N VAL A 8 -3.04 -16.73 15.88
CA VAL A 8 -2.86 -17.29 14.54
C VAL A 8 -3.88 -18.40 14.25
N ALA A 9 -4.15 -19.28 15.23
CA ALA A 9 -5.18 -20.32 15.10
C ALA A 9 -6.59 -19.76 14.89
N ARG A 10 -6.94 -18.64 15.54
CA ARG A 10 -8.22 -17.96 15.34
C ARG A 10 -8.39 -17.37 13.94
N LEU A 11 -7.30 -17.00 13.27
CA LEU A 11 -7.35 -16.52 11.87
C LEU A 11 -7.63 -17.64 10.85
N SER A 12 -7.36 -18.90 11.18
CA SER A 12 -7.35 -20.01 10.22
C SER A 12 -8.40 -21.07 10.43
N SER A 13 -9.19 -21.00 11.49
CA SER A 13 -10.24 -21.98 11.65
C SER A 13 -11.22 -21.80 10.49
N SER A 14 -11.18 -22.67 9.49
CA SER A 14 -12.24 -22.80 8.47
C SER A 14 -13.52 -23.40 9.08
N SER A 15 -13.62 -23.46 10.42
CA SER A 15 -14.88 -23.74 11.09
C SER A 15 -15.84 -22.58 10.88
N ALA A 16 -17.12 -22.88 10.73
CA ALA A 16 -18.23 -21.93 10.58
C ALA A 16 -18.30 -20.82 11.67
N GLN A 17 -17.45 -20.88 12.70
CA GLN A 17 -17.33 -19.87 13.76
C GLN A 17 -16.37 -18.71 13.43
N SER A 18 -15.40 -18.87 12.52
CA SER A 18 -14.55 -17.75 12.05
C SER A 18 -15.30 -16.86 11.06
N SER A 19 -16.25 -17.45 10.33
CA SER A 19 -17.23 -16.76 9.49
C SER A 19 -18.22 -15.91 10.31
N ALA A 20 -18.24 -16.06 11.65
CA ALA A 20 -19.12 -15.34 12.56
C ALA A 20 -18.44 -14.13 13.27
N LEU A 21 -17.17 -13.86 12.98
CA LEU A 21 -16.47 -12.69 13.54
C LEU A 21 -16.65 -11.49 12.60
N SER A 22 -17.11 -10.37 13.15
CA SER A 22 -17.28 -9.11 12.40
C SER A 22 -15.95 -8.64 11.82
N GLU A 23 -16.00 -7.93 10.69
CA GLU A 23 -14.86 -7.26 10.04
C GLU A 23 -13.96 -6.57 11.09
N ASP A 24 -14.57 -5.76 11.96
CA ASP A 24 -13.85 -4.98 12.99
C ASP A 24 -12.99 -5.85 13.90
N THR A 25 -13.48 -7.04 14.25
CA THR A 25 -12.72 -7.97 15.12
C THR A 25 -11.53 -8.55 14.37
N ASN A 26 -11.70 -8.94 13.10
CA ASN A 26 -10.59 -9.46 12.30
C ASN A 26 -9.52 -8.40 12.10
N VAL A 27 -9.92 -7.17 11.77
CA VAL A 27 -8.98 -6.04 11.61
C VAL A 27 -8.25 -5.74 12.92
N CYS A 28 -8.95 -5.75 14.06
CA CYS A 28 -8.33 -5.57 15.37
C CYS A 28 -7.28 -6.67 15.67
N VAL A 29 -7.57 -7.93 15.34
CA VAL A 29 -6.62 -9.04 15.50
C VAL A 29 -5.42 -8.86 14.60
N ILE A 30 -5.61 -8.49 13.33
CA ILE A 30 -4.51 -8.26 12.38
C ILE A 30 -3.64 -7.08 12.86
N ASN A 31 -4.24 -5.98 13.31
CA ASN A 31 -3.51 -4.83 13.87
C ASN A 31 -2.75 -5.21 15.15
N THR A 32 -3.34 -6.06 16.01
CA THR A 32 -2.63 -6.56 17.20
C THR A 32 -1.40 -7.38 16.80
N ILE A 33 -1.51 -8.22 15.77
CA ILE A 33 -0.37 -8.95 15.22
C ILE A 33 0.66 -7.97 14.65
N HIS A 34 0.22 -6.93 13.94
CA HIS A 34 1.08 -5.88 13.42
C HIS A 34 1.89 -5.23 14.54
N GLU A 35 1.24 -4.78 15.61
CA GLU A 35 1.90 -4.17 16.77
C GLU A 35 2.94 -5.11 17.39
N VAL A 36 2.62 -6.40 17.50
CA VAL A 36 3.53 -7.40 18.08
C VAL A 36 4.76 -7.66 17.21
N ILE A 37 4.62 -7.65 15.89
CA ILE A 37 5.75 -7.85 14.97
C ILE A 37 6.46 -6.54 14.61
N SER A 38 5.79 -5.40 14.75
CA SER A 38 6.32 -4.07 14.45
C SER A 38 7.32 -3.68 15.52
N GLY A 39 8.60 -3.85 15.21
CA GLY A 39 9.71 -3.63 16.15
C GLY A 39 10.22 -4.88 16.85
N ASN A 40 9.65 -6.07 16.57
CA ASN A 40 10.10 -7.32 17.17
C ASN A 40 10.40 -8.39 16.11
N LEU A 41 11.68 -8.52 15.75
CA LEU A 41 12.15 -9.51 14.79
C LEU A 41 11.89 -10.96 15.24
N GLU A 42 12.01 -11.25 16.54
CA GLU A 42 11.74 -12.60 17.05
C GLU A 42 10.26 -12.97 16.87
N ALA A 43 9.35 -12.02 17.09
CA ALA A 43 7.93 -12.25 16.84
C ALA A 43 7.66 -12.54 15.35
N ALA A 44 8.33 -11.83 14.44
CA ALA A 44 8.22 -12.08 13.00
C ALA A 44 8.80 -13.45 12.59
N LYS A 45 9.92 -13.89 13.20
CA LYS A 45 10.44 -15.26 13.03
C LYS A 45 9.44 -16.31 13.49
N ARG A 46 8.83 -16.11 14.67
CA ARG A 46 7.80 -17.02 15.20
C ARG A 46 6.53 -17.06 14.33
N LEU A 47 6.17 -15.93 13.71
CA LEU A 47 5.04 -15.86 12.78
C LEU A 47 5.31 -16.66 11.50
N ARG A 48 6.55 -16.65 11.01
CA ARG A 48 6.96 -17.51 9.89
C ARG A 48 6.85 -18.99 10.27
N GLU A 49 7.37 -19.37 11.44
CA GLU A 49 7.34 -20.77 11.92
C GLU A 49 5.91 -21.29 12.14
N SER A 50 4.94 -20.42 12.44
CA SER A 50 3.54 -20.79 12.63
C SER A 50 2.68 -20.70 11.36
N GLN A 51 3.29 -20.58 10.17
CA GLN A 51 2.59 -20.36 8.90
C GLN A 51 1.70 -19.10 8.89
N GLY A 52 2.00 -18.11 9.74
CA GLY A 52 1.24 -16.86 9.80
C GLY A 52 1.38 -16.02 8.53
N ILE A 53 2.50 -16.15 7.81
CA ILE A 53 2.75 -15.42 6.55
C ILE A 53 1.79 -15.89 5.45
N GLU A 54 1.62 -17.21 5.29
CA GLU A 54 0.67 -17.78 4.32
C GLU A 54 -0.76 -17.26 4.58
N ARG A 55 -1.14 -17.18 5.86
CA ARG A 55 -2.46 -16.68 6.27
C ARG A 55 -2.63 -15.20 5.96
N LEU A 56 -1.63 -14.37 6.26
CA LEU A 56 -1.65 -12.94 5.94
C LEU A 56 -1.71 -12.70 4.43
N VAL A 57 -0.95 -13.45 3.63
CA VAL A 57 -1.00 -13.34 2.16
C VAL A 57 -2.36 -13.77 1.63
N LEU A 58 -2.97 -14.82 2.17
CA LEU A 58 -4.30 -15.27 1.76
C LEU A 58 -5.38 -14.21 2.06
N ILE A 59 -5.29 -13.54 3.21
CA ILE A 59 -6.15 -12.39 3.55
C ILE A 59 -5.89 -11.24 2.57
N ASN A 60 -4.62 -10.90 2.32
CA ASN A 60 -4.23 -9.81 1.41
C ASN A 60 -4.66 -10.08 -0.05
N LYS A 61 -4.88 -11.33 -0.47
CA LYS A 61 -5.42 -11.68 -1.79
C LYS A 61 -6.93 -11.42 -1.93
N GLY A 62 -7.64 -11.12 -0.85
CA GLY A 62 -8.98 -10.56 -0.89
C GLY A 62 -10.13 -11.50 -1.28
N GLY A 63 -9.91 -12.81 -1.36
CA GLY A 63 -10.95 -13.80 -1.71
C GLY A 63 -12.09 -13.92 -0.67
N GLY A 64 -12.94 -12.89 -0.59
CA GLY A 64 -14.04 -12.77 0.38
C GLY A 64 -13.70 -11.97 1.65
N ARG A 65 -12.64 -11.15 1.62
CA ARG A 65 -12.22 -10.29 2.75
C ARG A 65 -12.47 -8.82 2.44
N SER A 66 -12.73 -8.04 3.48
CA SER A 66 -12.93 -6.60 3.35
C SER A 66 -11.63 -5.88 2.96
N GLU A 67 -11.75 -4.71 2.31
CA GLU A 67 -10.59 -3.85 2.01
C GLU A 67 -9.80 -3.45 3.25
N ARG A 68 -10.48 -3.33 4.40
CA ARG A 68 -9.87 -3.00 5.68
C ARG A 68 -8.98 -4.14 6.18
N GLU A 69 -9.45 -5.38 6.11
CA GLU A 69 -8.66 -6.59 6.43
C GLU A 69 -7.47 -6.74 5.48
N ILE A 70 -7.70 -6.56 4.17
CA ILE A 70 -6.65 -6.64 3.15
C ILE A 70 -5.55 -5.61 3.43
N ARG A 71 -5.90 -4.35 3.71
CA ARG A 71 -4.94 -3.29 4.06
C ARG A 71 -4.15 -3.64 5.33
N ALA A 72 -4.83 -4.05 6.40
CA ALA A 72 -4.19 -4.41 7.66
C ALA A 72 -3.18 -5.55 7.46
N ALA A 73 -3.56 -6.60 6.70
CA ALA A 73 -2.67 -7.71 6.40
C ALA A 73 -1.47 -7.27 5.55
N GLY A 74 -1.68 -6.37 4.60
CA GLY A 74 -0.61 -5.78 3.81
C GLY A 74 0.43 -5.02 4.65
N PHE A 75 0.01 -4.25 5.66
CA PHE A 75 0.94 -3.59 6.59
C PHE A 75 1.79 -4.60 7.37
N CYS A 76 1.19 -5.69 7.86
CA CYS A 76 1.94 -6.78 8.49
C CYS A 76 3.00 -7.36 7.55
N LEU A 77 2.61 -7.64 6.30
CA LEU A 77 3.50 -8.19 5.28
C LEU A 77 4.66 -7.24 4.95
N GLN A 78 4.39 -5.94 4.83
CA GLN A 78 5.43 -4.92 4.63
C GLN A 78 6.43 -4.88 5.80
N SER A 79 5.94 -4.90 7.05
CA SER A 79 6.82 -4.95 8.23
C SER A 79 7.71 -6.19 8.23
N ILE A 80 7.15 -7.36 7.90
CA ILE A 80 7.91 -8.63 7.81
C ILE A 80 9.00 -8.54 6.74
N TRP A 81 8.66 -8.05 5.55
CA TRP A 81 9.61 -7.93 4.42
C TRP A 81 10.66 -6.81 4.61
N GLY A 82 10.37 -5.86 5.51
CA GLY A 82 11.29 -4.80 5.92
C GLY A 82 12.48 -5.33 6.73
N TYR A 83 12.34 -6.47 7.41
CA TYR A 83 13.42 -7.10 8.14
C TYR A 83 14.43 -7.75 7.20
N LYS A 84 15.61 -7.13 7.07
CA LYS A 84 16.71 -7.64 6.24
C LYS A 84 17.10 -9.08 6.60
N GLU A 85 17.05 -9.44 7.88
CA GLU A 85 17.35 -10.78 8.36
C GLU A 85 16.32 -11.85 7.93
N LEU A 86 15.07 -11.45 7.68
CA LEU A 86 14.02 -12.37 7.25
C LEU A 86 14.00 -12.59 5.74
N ARG A 87 14.66 -11.74 4.95
CA ARG A 87 14.66 -11.88 3.48
C ARG A 87 15.18 -13.24 3.01
N ARG A 88 16.39 -13.63 3.42
CA ARG A 88 16.98 -14.91 3.01
C ARG A 88 16.12 -16.12 3.41
N PRO A 89 15.63 -16.22 4.66
CA PRO A 89 14.67 -17.27 5.03
C PRO A 89 13.40 -17.28 4.18
N LEU A 90 12.80 -16.12 3.93
CA LEU A 90 11.56 -16.01 3.17
C LEU A 90 11.76 -16.41 1.69
N GLU A 91 12.83 -15.94 1.07
CA GLU A 91 13.19 -16.31 -0.30
C GLU A 91 13.47 -17.81 -0.42
N LYS A 92 14.09 -18.42 0.60
CA LYS A 92 14.31 -19.87 0.67
C LYS A 92 13.00 -20.66 0.74
N ASP A 93 11.96 -20.10 1.37
CA ASP A 93 10.61 -20.69 1.37
C ASP A 93 9.83 -20.40 0.09
N GLY A 94 10.42 -19.68 -0.87
CA GLY A 94 9.80 -19.34 -2.15
C GLY A 94 9.00 -18.04 -2.16
N TRP A 95 9.07 -17.24 -1.09
CA TRP A 95 8.40 -15.93 -1.05
C TRP A 95 9.16 -14.86 -1.84
N LYS A 96 8.44 -14.01 -2.56
CA LYS A 96 8.99 -12.84 -3.28
C LYS A 96 8.37 -11.55 -2.80
N LYS A 97 9.04 -10.42 -3.04
CA LYS A 97 8.56 -9.07 -2.69
C LYS A 97 7.11 -8.82 -3.15
N SER A 98 6.74 -9.33 -4.33
CA SER A 98 5.39 -9.20 -4.88
C SER A 98 4.30 -9.81 -4.00
N ASP A 99 4.60 -10.87 -3.26
CA ASP A 99 3.64 -11.50 -2.34
C ASP A 99 3.35 -10.63 -1.11
N PHE A 100 4.26 -9.71 -0.77
CA PHE A 100 4.12 -8.78 0.35
C PHE A 100 3.61 -7.41 -0.07
N GLN A 101 3.37 -7.17 -1.36
CA GLN A 101 2.74 -5.92 -1.80
C GLN A 101 1.29 -5.89 -1.31
N VAL A 102 0.89 -4.75 -0.74
CA VAL A 102 -0.50 -4.55 -0.32
C VAL A 102 -1.39 -4.62 -1.56
N SER A 103 -2.36 -5.53 -1.59
CA SER A 103 -3.30 -5.63 -2.71
C SER A 103 -4.38 -4.57 -2.53
N THR A 104 -4.04 -3.31 -2.82
CA THR A 104 -5.06 -2.27 -2.93
C THR A 104 -5.49 -2.21 -4.38
N ALA A 105 -6.72 -2.64 -4.66
CA ALA A 105 -7.36 -2.42 -5.96
C ALA A 105 -7.51 -0.91 -6.30
N ALA A 106 -7.17 0.01 -5.38
CA ALA A 106 -7.27 1.45 -5.60
C ALA A 106 -6.27 2.32 -4.81
N THR A 107 -5.07 1.86 -4.43
CA THR A 107 -4.02 2.79 -3.94
C THR A 107 -2.66 2.43 -4.51
N SER A 108 -2.52 2.64 -5.82
CA SER A 108 -1.24 3.08 -6.36
C SER A 108 -0.72 4.24 -5.49
N SER A 109 0.47 4.04 -4.91
CA SER A 109 1.42 5.09 -4.54
C SER A 109 0.94 6.21 -3.60
N VAL A 110 1.10 5.99 -2.29
CA VAL A 110 1.50 7.08 -1.36
C VAL A 110 2.89 6.78 -0.80
N GLN A 111 3.81 6.29 -1.64
CA GLN A 111 5.21 6.07 -1.26
C GLN A 111 6.18 6.48 -2.38
N GLY A 112 5.87 7.61 -3.02
CA GLY A 112 6.68 8.16 -4.10
C GLY A 112 5.91 9.21 -4.88
N TYR A 113 5.42 10.24 -4.20
CA TYR A 113 5.18 11.50 -4.92
C TYR A 113 6.55 12.15 -5.02
N ASP A 114 7.20 11.91 -6.15
CA ASP A 114 8.25 12.78 -6.62
C ASP A 114 7.71 14.21 -6.62
N ASP A 115 8.54 15.09 -6.10
CA ASP A 115 8.44 16.53 -5.90
C ASP A 115 8.28 17.31 -7.23
N SER A 116 7.28 16.94 -8.05
CA SER A 116 7.08 17.50 -9.39
C SER A 116 5.65 17.96 -9.63
N THR A 117 5.10 18.75 -8.69
CA THR A 117 3.97 19.66 -8.99
C THR A 117 4.36 21.10 -8.75
N LEU A 118 5.52 21.49 -9.27
CA LEU A 118 5.62 22.83 -9.84
C LEU A 118 4.98 22.75 -11.23
N PRO A 119 3.86 23.45 -11.49
CA PRO A 119 3.39 23.60 -12.86
C PRO A 119 4.46 24.40 -13.61
N LEU A 120 5.19 23.75 -14.51
CA LEU A 120 6.00 24.43 -15.52
C LEU A 120 5.01 25.10 -16.49
N ILE A 121 4.60 26.35 -16.18
CA ILE A 121 3.90 27.17 -17.17
C ILE A 121 4.90 27.33 -18.33
N ASP A 122 4.50 26.74 -19.45
CA ASP A 122 5.25 26.61 -20.68
C ASP A 122 5.66 28.00 -21.20
N ARG A 123 6.97 28.24 -21.15
CA ARG A 123 7.61 29.41 -21.74
C ARG A 123 7.85 29.11 -23.22
N ASN A 124 6.79 28.98 -24.04
CA ASN A 124 6.95 28.87 -25.50
C ASN A 124 7.18 30.25 -26.13
N LEU A 125 8.44 30.63 -26.16
CA LEU A 125 8.96 31.63 -27.08
C LEU A 125 9.16 30.95 -28.44
N LYS A 126 8.36 31.30 -29.45
CA LYS A 126 8.64 31.16 -30.91
C LYS A 126 7.52 31.91 -31.66
N ASN A 127 7.62 33.21 -31.85
CA ASN A 127 8.33 33.86 -32.95
C ASN A 127 7.79 33.46 -34.33
N GLU A 128 6.69 34.09 -34.77
CA GLU A 128 6.45 34.30 -36.19
C GLU A 128 6.22 35.79 -36.46
N LYS A 129 7.26 36.42 -37.01
CA LYS A 129 7.22 37.79 -37.52
C LYS A 129 6.35 37.79 -38.79
N LYS A 130 5.28 38.57 -38.81
CA LYS A 130 4.80 39.19 -40.04
C LYS A 130 4.42 40.63 -39.77
N SER A 131 5.36 41.49 -40.18
CA SER A 131 5.17 42.91 -40.40
C SER A 131 4.02 43.12 -41.38
N VAL A 132 2.98 43.84 -40.96
CA VAL A 132 2.15 44.62 -41.87
C VAL A 132 1.96 45.98 -41.22
N ASN A 133 2.66 46.96 -41.80
CA ASN A 133 2.39 48.37 -41.62
C ASN A 133 0.92 48.64 -41.96
N ALA A 134 0.19 49.26 -41.03
CA ALA A 134 -0.95 50.10 -41.36
C ALA A 134 -1.09 51.15 -40.26
N ASP A 135 -0.55 52.32 -40.57
CA ASP A 135 -0.82 53.61 -39.94
C ASP A 135 -2.30 53.76 -39.54
N ILE A 136 -2.55 54.14 -38.29
CA ILE A 136 -3.83 54.71 -37.88
C ILE A 136 -3.54 56.14 -37.41
N PRO A 137 -3.72 57.16 -38.26
CA PRO A 137 -3.63 58.54 -37.83
C PRO A 137 -4.84 58.89 -36.95
N LEU A 138 -4.58 59.42 -35.75
CA LEU A 138 -5.59 60.17 -35.01
C LEU A 138 -5.79 61.50 -35.73
N ASN A 139 -6.88 61.64 -36.48
CA ASN A 139 -7.37 62.94 -36.92
C ASN A 139 -8.88 63.06 -36.70
N ASP A 140 -9.18 64.02 -35.83
CA ASP A 140 -10.37 64.87 -35.66
C ASP A 140 -11.46 64.90 -36.77
N PHE A 141 -12.68 65.20 -36.30
CA PHE A 141 -13.90 65.69 -36.99
C PHE A 141 -14.81 64.67 -37.72
N ILE A 142 -16.01 64.41 -37.18
CA ILE A 142 -17.33 65.01 -37.55
C ILE A 142 -18.46 64.19 -36.88
N ALA A 143 -19.19 64.82 -35.95
CA ALA A 143 -20.65 64.97 -35.97
C ALA A 143 -21.07 65.88 -34.80
#